data_AF-E4XFN0-F1
#
_entry.id   AF-E4XFN0-F1
#
_cell.length_a   1.000
_cell.length_b   1.000
_cell.length_c   1.000
_cell.angle_alpha   90.00
_cell.angle_beta   90.00
_cell.angle_gamma   90.00
#
_symmetry.space_group_name_H-M   'P 1'
#
loop_
_entity.id
_entity.type
_entity.pdbx_description
1 polymer ?
#
loop_
_entity_poly.entity_id
_entity_poly.type
_entity_poly.pdbx_seq_one_letter_code
_entity_poly.pdbx_strand_id
1 'polypeptide(L)'
;MLSRQFSRLSRQLAATSSVAAQKGREVDMCIVGGGIIGLATAREINIRHPDLSLAVVEKEPELALHQSGSNSGVIHAGIYYVPGSLKAKLCVKGLRMMYDYCDEHEIPYKRCGKLIVATEEEELPRLDALWDRAIANGCTVNMVDADGIKEIEPHCVGLRAIHSPLTGIIDYQVVSRHYAKEVTEKGHEVTCNYEVASFDDVGGDYPISVKRDEIRAKYVVTFWR
;
A
#
# COMPACT_ATOMS: atom_id res chain seq x y z
N MET A 1 20.69 6.25 -9.66
CA MET A 1 20.30 5.13 -10.55
C MET A 1 18.84 4.71 -10.36
N LEU A 2 18.35 4.52 -9.12
CA LEU A 2 16.94 4.16 -8.85
C LEU A 2 15.91 5.20 -9.29
N SER A 3 16.14 6.52 -9.13
CA SER A 3 15.19 7.54 -9.64
C SER A 3 14.99 7.47 -11.16
N ARG A 4 15.98 6.93 -11.89
CA ARG A 4 15.89 6.70 -13.35
C ARG A 4 15.18 5.37 -13.69
N GLN A 5 15.21 4.37 -12.82
CA GLN A 5 14.42 3.13 -12.97
C GLN A 5 12.95 3.35 -12.58
N PHE A 6 12.67 4.01 -11.44
CA PHE A 6 11.32 4.41 -11.05
C PHE A 6 10.66 5.34 -12.07
N SER A 7 11.39 6.29 -12.66
CA SER A 7 10.82 7.19 -13.67
C SER A 7 10.56 6.55 -15.04
N ARG A 8 11.28 5.47 -15.40
CA ARG A 8 11.03 4.72 -16.65
C ARG A 8 9.80 3.81 -16.53
N LEU A 9 9.66 3.04 -15.45
CA LEU A 9 8.47 2.22 -15.21
C LEU A 9 7.20 3.07 -15.05
N SER A 10 7.31 4.22 -14.37
CA SER A 10 6.21 5.16 -14.20
C SER A 10 5.67 5.69 -15.53
N ARG A 11 6.52 5.86 -16.56
CA ARG A 11 6.08 6.27 -17.91
C ARG A 11 5.47 5.13 -18.72
N GLN A 12 5.87 3.89 -18.48
CA GLN A 12 5.32 2.71 -19.17
C GLN A 12 3.96 2.27 -18.61
N LEU A 13 3.70 2.54 -17.33
CA LEU A 13 2.44 2.22 -16.65
C LEU A 13 1.40 3.36 -16.70
N ALA A 14 1.70 4.48 -17.38
CA ALA A 14 0.84 5.66 -17.46
C ALA A 14 -0.32 5.53 -18.47
N ALA A 15 -0.43 4.40 -19.17
CA ALA A 15 -1.50 4.16 -20.13
C ALA A 15 -2.61 3.28 -19.50
N THR A 16 -3.29 3.79 -18.48
CA THR A 16 -4.64 3.30 -18.15
C THR A 16 -5.57 3.79 -19.25
N SER A 17 -6.11 2.88 -20.06
CA SER A 17 -7.08 3.22 -21.10
C SER A 17 -8.28 3.92 -20.45
N SER A 18 -8.49 5.19 -20.78
CA SER A 18 -9.74 5.87 -20.47
C SER A 18 -10.84 5.32 -21.37
N VAL A 19 -11.48 4.23 -20.95
CA VAL A 19 -12.83 3.96 -21.43
C VAL A 19 -13.68 5.06 -20.82
N ALA A 20 -14.24 5.93 -21.67
CA ALA A 20 -15.12 7.00 -21.21
C ALA A 20 -16.23 6.37 -20.38
N ALA A 21 -16.47 6.89 -19.17
CA ALA A 21 -17.53 6.40 -18.30
C ALA A 21 -18.86 6.40 -19.08
N GLN A 22 -19.41 5.21 -19.33
CA GLN A 22 -20.77 5.11 -19.85
C GLN A 22 -21.73 5.60 -18.75
N LYS A 23 -22.60 6.55 -19.10
CA LYS A 23 -23.70 6.98 -18.24
C LYS A 23 -24.67 5.82 -18.02
N GLY A 24 -25.11 5.61 -16.78
CA GLY A 24 -26.14 4.62 -16.42
C GLY A 24 -25.62 3.18 -16.39
N ARG A 25 -24.48 2.94 -15.71
CA ARG A 25 -23.88 1.60 -15.59
C ARG A 25 -24.24 0.91 -14.28
N GLU A 26 -24.53 -0.39 -14.33
CA GLU A 26 -24.80 -1.24 -13.17
C GLU A 26 -23.57 -2.13 -12.89
N VAL A 27 -23.08 -2.13 -11.66
CA VAL A 27 -21.93 -2.94 -11.22
C VAL A 27 -22.20 -3.62 -9.88
N ASP A 28 -21.65 -4.80 -9.65
CA ASP A 28 -21.81 -5.49 -8.37
C ASP A 28 -21.09 -4.72 -7.25
N MET A 29 -19.90 -4.21 -7.52
CA MET A 29 -19.12 -3.45 -6.54
C MET A 29 -18.56 -2.16 -7.13
N CYS A 30 -18.72 -1.06 -6.40
CA CYS A 30 -18.04 0.21 -6.69
C CYS A 30 -17.07 0.56 -5.55
N ILE A 31 -15.80 0.74 -5.90
CA ILE A 31 -14.73 1.10 -4.98
C ILE A 31 -14.42 2.58 -5.15
N VAL A 32 -14.56 3.35 -4.09
CA VAL A 32 -14.30 4.80 -4.10
C VAL A 32 -12.93 5.08 -3.50
N GLY A 33 -11.98 5.44 -4.36
CA GLY A 33 -10.61 5.80 -4.03
C GLY A 33 -9.57 4.97 -4.79
N GLY A 34 -8.76 5.63 -5.62
CA GLY A 34 -7.64 5.08 -6.38
C GLY A 34 -6.30 5.12 -5.65
N GLY A 35 -6.33 5.06 -4.31
CA GLY A 35 -5.14 4.83 -3.49
C GLY A 35 -4.80 3.34 -3.40
N ILE A 36 -3.64 3.01 -2.81
CA ILE A 36 -3.15 1.63 -2.73
C ILE A 36 -4.13 0.67 -2.05
N ILE A 37 -4.87 1.14 -1.04
CA ILE A 37 -5.85 0.30 -0.33
C ILE A 37 -7.06 0.00 -1.23
N GLY A 38 -7.59 1.00 -1.94
CA GLY A 38 -8.71 0.79 -2.86
C GLY A 38 -8.34 -0.13 -4.02
N LEU A 39 -7.16 0.07 -4.59
CA LEU A 39 -6.66 -0.75 -5.70
C LEU A 39 -6.28 -2.18 -5.25
N ALA A 40 -5.71 -2.35 -4.05
CA ALA A 40 -5.47 -3.68 -3.49
C ALA A 40 -6.79 -4.41 -3.18
N THR A 41 -7.81 -3.68 -2.71
CA THR A 41 -9.16 -4.23 -2.49
C THR A 41 -9.79 -4.68 -3.80
N ALA A 42 -9.72 -3.84 -4.84
CA ALA A 42 -10.19 -4.14 -6.20
C ALA A 42 -9.53 -5.41 -6.75
N ARG A 43 -8.20 -5.48 -6.67
CA ARG A 43 -7.42 -6.64 -7.10
C ARG A 43 -7.85 -7.92 -6.38
N GLU A 44 -7.97 -7.87 -5.06
CA GLU A 44 -8.32 -9.06 -4.27
C GLU A 44 -9.74 -9.56 -4.60
N ILE A 45 -10.68 -8.64 -4.84
CA ILE A 45 -12.03 -8.99 -5.31
C ILE A 45 -11.95 -9.69 -6.66
N ASN A 46 -11.20 -9.16 -7.64
CA ASN A 46 -11.04 -9.81 -8.95
C ASN A 46 -10.44 -11.22 -8.86
N ILE A 47 -9.52 -11.44 -7.92
CA ILE A 47 -8.89 -12.76 -7.72
C ILE A 47 -9.90 -13.75 -7.12
N ARG A 48 -10.68 -13.33 -6.12
CA ARG A 48 -11.57 -14.23 -5.38
C ARG A 48 -12.96 -14.40 -6.01
N HIS A 49 -13.40 -13.39 -6.75
CA HIS A 49 -14.75 -13.27 -7.30
C HIS A 49 -14.69 -12.77 -8.75
N PRO A 50 -14.10 -13.56 -9.67
CA PRO A 50 -13.86 -13.13 -11.06
C PRO A 50 -15.13 -12.84 -11.85
N ASP A 51 -16.29 -13.31 -11.39
CA ASP A 51 -17.58 -13.10 -12.05
C ASP A 51 -18.29 -11.81 -11.62
N LEU A 52 -17.79 -11.11 -10.58
CA LEU A 52 -18.39 -9.86 -10.12
C LEU A 52 -17.94 -8.69 -10.99
N SER A 53 -18.88 -7.87 -11.43
CA SER A 53 -18.59 -6.62 -12.10
C SER A 53 -18.11 -5.55 -11.11
N LEU A 54 -16.94 -4.98 -11.39
CA LEU A 54 -16.26 -4.01 -10.52
C LEU A 54 -15.99 -2.69 -11.24
N ALA A 55 -16.21 -1.58 -10.53
CA ALA A 55 -15.70 -0.27 -10.89
C ALA A 55 -14.86 0.33 -9.76
N VAL A 56 -13.72 0.93 -10.09
CA VAL A 56 -12.94 1.79 -9.19
C VAL A 56 -13.06 3.23 -9.68
N VAL A 57 -13.34 4.16 -8.78
CA VAL A 57 -13.43 5.59 -9.08
C VAL A 57 -12.47 6.42 -8.22
N GLU A 58 -11.76 7.35 -8.84
CA GLU A 58 -10.78 8.24 -8.21
C GLU A 58 -11.08 9.68 -8.62
N LYS A 59 -11.14 10.59 -7.65
CA LYS A 59 -11.44 12.01 -7.88
C LYS A 59 -10.32 12.72 -8.62
N GLU A 60 -9.07 12.33 -8.38
CA GLU A 60 -7.89 12.95 -8.94
C GLU A 60 -7.65 12.53 -10.40
N PRO A 61 -6.87 13.30 -11.17
CA PRO A 61 -6.52 12.94 -12.55
C PRO A 61 -5.61 11.72 -12.66
N GLU A 62 -4.89 11.37 -11.58
CA GLU A 62 -3.99 10.23 -11.51
C GLU A 62 -4.22 9.42 -10.23
N LEU A 63 -3.90 8.13 -10.29
CA LEU A 63 -3.98 7.22 -9.15
C LEU A 63 -2.87 7.52 -8.13
N ALA A 64 -3.16 7.24 -6.86
CA ALA A 64 -2.20 7.34 -5.77
C ALA A 64 -1.50 8.71 -5.62
N LEU A 65 -2.17 9.82 -5.90
CA LEU A 65 -1.61 11.18 -5.72
C LEU A 65 -1.55 11.64 -4.26
N HIS A 66 -2.43 11.14 -3.40
CA HIS A 66 -2.50 11.52 -1.98
C HIS A 66 -1.56 10.66 -1.11
N GLN A 67 -2.05 10.11 0.01
CA GLN A 67 -1.25 9.41 1.01
C GLN A 67 -0.40 8.26 0.43
N SER A 68 -0.90 7.55 -0.59
CA SER A 68 -0.16 6.45 -1.23
C SER A 68 1.06 6.92 -2.02
N GLY A 69 1.04 8.12 -2.60
CA GLY A 69 2.19 8.71 -3.29
C GLY A 69 3.01 9.67 -2.43
N SER A 70 2.43 10.16 -1.33
CA SER A 70 3.04 11.14 -0.42
C SER A 70 3.40 10.49 0.92
N ASN A 71 4.22 9.45 0.90
CA ASN A 71 4.77 8.80 2.10
C ASN A 71 6.25 8.44 1.89
N SER A 72 6.91 7.93 2.94
CA SER A 72 8.34 7.61 2.92
C SER A 72 8.70 6.39 2.06
N GLY A 73 7.72 5.65 1.54
CA GLY A 73 7.92 4.42 0.78
C GLY A 73 8.38 3.24 1.62
N VAL A 74 8.40 3.34 2.96
CA VAL A 74 8.99 2.31 3.81
C VAL A 74 8.13 1.05 3.84
N ILE A 75 8.76 -0.10 3.62
CA ILE A 75 8.22 -1.43 3.91
C ILE A 75 8.60 -1.75 5.36
N HIS A 76 7.68 -1.51 6.28
CA HIS A 76 7.93 -1.60 7.72
C HIS A 76 7.99 -3.05 8.21
N ALA A 77 8.93 -3.34 9.13
CA ALA A 77 9.06 -4.66 9.77
C ALA A 77 8.10 -4.91 10.95
N GLY A 78 7.35 -3.89 11.39
CA GLY A 78 6.35 -4.05 12.47
C GLY A 78 6.84 -3.80 13.91
N ILE A 79 8.08 -3.34 14.09
CA ILE A 79 8.75 -3.21 15.42
C ILE A 79 7.95 -2.35 16.42
N TYR A 80 7.37 -1.23 15.97
CA TYR A 80 6.78 -0.25 16.88
C TYR A 80 5.34 -0.58 17.31
N TYR A 81 4.66 -1.52 16.66
CA TYR A 81 3.23 -1.72 16.86
C TYR A 81 2.93 -2.56 18.09
N VAL A 82 1.85 -2.21 18.79
CA VAL A 82 1.37 -2.94 19.98
C VAL A 82 1.16 -4.43 19.62
N PRO A 83 1.76 -5.37 20.37
CA PRO A 83 1.61 -6.80 20.11
C PRO A 83 0.16 -7.26 20.09
N GLY A 84 -0.13 -8.22 19.21
CA GLY A 84 -1.49 -8.75 19.02
C GLY A 84 -2.44 -7.85 18.23
N SER A 85 -2.12 -6.56 18.04
CA SER A 85 -2.94 -5.63 17.26
C SER A 85 -3.01 -6.01 15.78
N LEU A 86 -4.08 -5.55 15.09
CA LEU A 86 -4.19 -5.73 13.64
C LEU A 86 -3.02 -5.07 12.90
N LYS A 87 -2.55 -3.90 13.33
CA LYS A 87 -1.39 -3.24 12.72
C LYS A 87 -0.13 -4.10 12.81
N ALA A 88 0.14 -4.71 13.96
CA ALA A 88 1.30 -5.60 14.12
C ALA A 88 1.19 -6.82 13.19
N LYS A 89 0.05 -7.54 13.25
CA LYS A 89 -0.18 -8.75 12.46
C LYS A 89 -0.14 -8.48 10.96
N LEU A 90 -0.85 -7.45 10.50
CA LEU A 90 -0.94 -7.10 9.08
C LEU A 90 0.36 -6.48 8.56
N CYS A 91 1.13 -5.76 9.37
CA CYS A 91 2.43 -5.23 8.92
C CYS A 91 3.44 -6.34 8.66
N VAL A 92 3.57 -7.32 9.57
CA VAL A 92 4.54 -8.42 9.40
C VAL A 92 4.14 -9.32 8.23
N LYS A 93 2.85 -9.65 8.12
CA LYS A 93 2.32 -10.40 6.97
C LYS A 93 2.47 -9.61 5.67
N GLY A 94 2.10 -8.33 5.70
CA GLY A 94 2.13 -7.42 4.55
C GLY A 94 3.53 -7.15 4.02
N LEU A 95 4.55 -7.10 4.89
CA LEU A 95 5.95 -7.01 4.46
C LEU A 95 6.33 -8.19 3.55
N ARG A 96 5.98 -9.42 3.95
CA ARG A 96 6.30 -10.63 3.18
C ARG A 96 5.56 -10.63 1.85
N MET A 97 4.24 -10.45 1.92
CA MET A 97 3.40 -10.38 0.72
C MET A 97 3.83 -9.29 -0.25
N MET A 98 4.28 -8.13 0.24
CA MET A 98 4.75 -7.05 -0.63
C MET A 98 6.06 -7.42 -1.33
N TYR A 99 7.03 -8.04 -0.63
CA TYR A 99 8.25 -8.53 -1.28
C TYR A 99 7.94 -9.61 -2.31
N ASP A 100 7.13 -10.61 -1.95
CA ASP A 100 6.74 -11.68 -2.85
C ASP A 100 6.07 -11.12 -4.11
N TYR A 101 5.13 -10.18 -3.94
CA TYR A 101 4.46 -9.50 -5.05
C TYR A 101 5.43 -8.69 -5.92
N CYS A 102 6.40 -8.01 -5.32
CA CYS A 102 7.36 -7.25 -6.11
C CYS A 102 8.34 -8.15 -6.86
N ASP A 103 8.75 -9.27 -6.27
CA ASP A 103 9.60 -10.26 -6.93
C ASP A 103 8.85 -10.93 -8.10
N GLU A 104 7.58 -11.29 -7.91
CA GLU A 104 6.72 -11.90 -8.93
C GLU A 104 6.48 -10.98 -10.14
N HIS A 105 6.26 -9.68 -9.89
CA HIS A 105 5.91 -8.71 -10.93
C HIS A 105 7.06 -7.78 -11.33
N GLU A 106 8.29 -8.11 -10.94
CA GLU A 106 9.50 -7.34 -11.24
C GLU A 106 9.40 -5.85 -10.86
N ILE A 107 8.70 -5.55 -9.76
CA ILE A 107 8.54 -4.18 -9.25
C ILE A 107 9.80 -3.81 -8.44
N PRO A 108 10.48 -2.70 -8.77
CA PRO A 108 11.71 -2.33 -8.09
C PRO A 108 11.47 -1.91 -6.64
N TYR A 109 12.26 -2.48 -5.73
CA TYR A 109 12.35 -2.07 -4.33
C TYR A 109 13.81 -2.12 -3.86
N LYS A 110 14.08 -1.59 -2.67
CA LYS A 110 15.39 -1.74 -2.01
C LYS A 110 15.21 -2.23 -0.58
N ARG A 111 15.70 -3.42 -0.28
CA ARG A 111 15.81 -3.96 1.09
C ARG A 111 17.06 -3.42 1.76
N CYS A 112 17.02 -2.15 2.17
CA CYS A 112 18.17 -1.42 2.71
C CYS A 112 18.41 -1.63 4.20
N GLY A 113 17.53 -2.33 4.90
CA GLY A 113 17.56 -2.44 6.35
C GLY A 113 17.16 -1.14 7.06
N LYS A 114 17.19 -1.20 8.39
CA LYS A 114 16.98 -0.04 9.29
C LYS A 114 17.69 -0.30 10.61
N LEU A 115 18.36 0.72 11.15
CA LEU A 115 18.83 0.76 12.53
C LEU A 115 17.90 1.63 13.36
N ILE A 116 17.52 1.15 14.55
CA ILE A 116 16.90 1.96 15.61
C ILE A 116 17.96 2.07 16.70
N VAL A 117 18.52 3.27 16.89
CA VAL A 117 19.76 3.47 17.65
C VAL A 117 19.45 4.20 18.95
N ALA A 118 20.02 3.73 20.06
CA ALA A 118 20.12 4.49 21.29
C ALA A 118 21.44 5.26 21.28
N THR A 119 21.37 6.59 21.33
CA THR A 119 22.54 7.47 21.31
C THR A 119 22.97 7.90 22.71
N GLU A 120 22.08 7.78 23.71
CA GLU A 120 22.32 8.13 25.11
C GLU A 120 21.91 6.97 26.04
N GLU A 121 22.47 6.90 27.24
CA GLU A 121 22.22 5.78 28.17
C GLU A 121 20.74 5.71 28.60
N GLU A 122 20.09 6.88 28.72
CA GLU A 122 18.68 7.02 29.09
C GLU A 122 17.72 6.43 28.04
N GLU A 123 18.18 6.21 26.80
CA GLU A 123 17.39 5.62 25.72
C GLU A 123 17.45 4.09 25.73
N LEU A 124 18.44 3.47 26.39
CA LEU A 124 18.63 2.01 26.41
C LEU A 124 17.38 1.26 26.92
N PRO A 125 16.69 1.69 28.01
CA PRO A 125 15.46 1.02 28.44
C PRO A 125 14.34 1.08 27.41
N ARG A 126 14.26 2.17 26.62
CA ARG A 126 13.27 2.31 25.54
C ARG A 126 13.62 1.40 24.36
N LEU A 127 14.91 1.27 24.05
CA LEU A 127 15.39 0.36 23.02
C LEU A 127 15.08 -1.09 23.40
N ASP A 128 15.35 -1.49 24.64
CA ASP A 128 15.05 -2.85 25.13
C ASP A 128 13.53 -3.13 25.10
N ALA A 129 12.69 -2.16 25.46
CA ALA A 129 11.23 -2.31 25.33
C ALA A 129 10.76 -2.45 23.86
N LEU A 130 11.44 -1.79 22.90
CA LEU A 130 11.17 -1.96 21.47
C LEU A 130 11.66 -3.32 20.96
N TRP A 131 12.75 -3.83 21.51
CA TRP A 131 13.25 -5.17 21.20
C TRP A 131 12.24 -6.24 21.60
N ASP A 132 11.74 -6.20 22.84
CA ASP A 132 10.73 -7.14 23.32
C ASP A 132 9.46 -7.10 22.46
N ARG A 133 9.05 -5.91 22.04
CA ARG A 133 7.93 -5.72 21.13
C ARG A 133 8.18 -6.32 19.75
N ALA A 134 9.38 -6.15 19.19
CA ALA A 134 9.76 -6.72 17.91
C ALA A 134 9.72 -8.26 17.96
N ILE A 135 10.26 -8.86 19.03
CA ILE A 135 10.23 -10.31 19.25
C ILE A 135 8.79 -10.80 19.38
N ALA A 136 7.95 -10.13 20.19
CA ALA A 136 6.55 -10.49 20.37
C ALA A 136 5.73 -10.39 19.06
N ASN A 137 6.12 -9.48 18.15
CA ASN A 137 5.51 -9.35 16.83
C ASN A 137 6.04 -10.35 15.79
N GLY A 138 7.08 -11.14 16.13
CA GLY A 138 7.71 -12.07 15.20
C GLY A 138 8.56 -11.38 14.12
N CYS A 139 9.08 -10.20 14.43
CA CYS A 139 9.98 -9.46 13.54
C CYS A 139 11.33 -10.17 13.42
N THR A 140 11.90 -10.23 12.21
CA THR A 140 13.30 -10.64 12.01
C THR A 140 14.22 -9.45 12.31
N VAL A 141 14.82 -9.43 13.50
CA VAL A 141 15.69 -8.35 14.00
C VAL A 141 16.88 -8.90 14.77
N ASN A 142 17.96 -8.12 14.85
CA ASN A 142 19.14 -8.42 15.66
C ASN A 142 19.47 -7.21 16.55
N MET A 143 19.94 -7.45 17.76
CA MET A 143 20.54 -6.41 18.60
C MET A 143 22.02 -6.30 18.24
N VAL A 144 22.52 -5.08 18.05
CA VAL A 144 23.93 -4.79 17.77
C VAL A 144 24.47 -3.75 18.75
N ASP A 145 25.76 -3.80 19.03
CA ASP A 145 26.49 -2.80 19.82
C ASP A 145 27.08 -1.71 18.91
N ALA A 146 27.89 -0.81 19.48
CA ALA A 146 28.52 0.30 18.76
C ALA A 146 29.38 -0.15 17.57
N ASP A 147 30.14 -1.24 17.71
CA ASP A 147 30.96 -1.77 16.63
C ASP A 147 30.08 -2.36 15.52
N GLY A 148 29.04 -3.12 15.87
CA GLY A 148 28.07 -3.64 14.91
C GLY A 148 27.27 -2.54 14.19
N ILE A 149 26.96 -1.41 14.85
CA ILE A 149 26.36 -0.23 14.20
C ILE A 149 27.29 0.28 13.10
N LYS A 150 28.58 0.45 13.42
CA LYS A 150 29.60 0.98 12.50
C LYS A 150 29.87 0.04 11.32
N GLU A 151 29.78 -1.28 11.53
CA GLU A 151 29.87 -2.26 10.44
C GLU A 151 28.70 -2.13 9.45
N ILE A 152 27.50 -1.84 9.95
CA ILE A 152 26.29 -1.73 9.12
C ILE A 152 26.19 -0.35 8.44
N GLU A 153 26.43 0.73 9.18
CA GLU A 153 26.40 2.12 8.70
C GLU A 153 27.57 2.91 9.32
N PRO A 154 28.71 3.03 8.61
CA PRO A 154 29.95 3.61 9.15
C PRO A 154 29.85 5.06 9.65
N HIS A 155 28.82 5.79 9.22
CA HIS A 155 28.58 7.17 9.62
C HIS A 155 27.57 7.29 10.78
N CYS A 156 27.02 6.18 11.24
CA CYS A 156 26.11 6.15 12.39
C CYS A 156 26.90 5.94 13.68
N VAL A 157 26.52 6.65 14.74
CA VAL A 157 27.13 6.55 16.07
C VAL A 157 26.01 6.28 17.08
N GLY A 158 26.24 5.34 17.98
CA GLY A 158 25.33 5.03 19.07
C GLY A 158 25.88 3.95 19.99
N LEU A 159 25.19 3.72 21.11
CA LEU A 159 25.59 2.77 22.14
C LEU A 159 25.18 1.34 21.77
N ARG A 160 23.92 1.18 21.37
CA ARG A 160 23.30 -0.08 20.92
C ARG A 160 22.20 0.23 19.91
N ALA A 161 21.88 -0.73 19.05
CA ALA A 161 20.78 -0.59 18.09
C ALA A 161 20.04 -1.91 17.82
N ILE A 162 18.76 -1.77 17.46
CA ILE A 162 18.00 -2.84 16.82
C ILE A 162 18.21 -2.72 15.31
N HIS A 163 18.86 -3.73 14.73
CA HIS A 163 18.98 -3.88 13.29
C HIS A 163 17.80 -4.70 12.72
N SER A 164 17.11 -4.10 11.75
CA SER A 164 15.97 -4.67 11.05
C SER A 164 16.31 -4.87 9.56
N PRO A 165 16.93 -6.00 9.19
CA PRO A 165 17.47 -6.23 7.85
C PRO A 165 16.40 -6.31 6.76
N LEU A 166 15.16 -6.67 7.12
CA LEU A 166 14.05 -6.77 6.15
C LEU A 166 13.33 -5.45 5.90
N THR A 167 13.64 -4.38 6.62
CA THR A 167 13.08 -3.06 6.28
C THR A 167 13.60 -2.62 4.93
N GLY A 168 12.72 -2.04 4.13
CA GLY A 168 13.06 -1.58 2.78
C GLY A 168 12.29 -0.34 2.39
N ILE A 169 12.50 0.07 1.15
CA ILE A 169 11.80 1.18 0.51
C ILE A 169 11.28 0.78 -0.87
N ILE A 170 10.13 1.34 -1.24
CA ILE A 170 9.45 1.11 -2.50
C ILE A 170 8.69 2.37 -2.95
N ASP A 171 8.45 2.48 -4.25
CA ASP A 171 7.51 3.44 -4.81
C ASP A 171 6.09 2.84 -4.82
N TYR A 172 5.27 3.24 -3.84
CA TYR A 172 3.90 2.76 -3.73
C TYR A 172 2.98 3.29 -4.85
N GLN A 173 3.36 4.33 -5.60
CA GLN A 173 2.61 4.73 -6.79
C GLN A 173 2.80 3.72 -7.91
N VAL A 174 4.01 3.16 -8.07
CA VAL A 174 4.27 2.06 -9.03
C VAL A 174 3.45 0.82 -8.65
N VAL A 175 3.45 0.43 -7.37
CA VAL A 175 2.64 -0.70 -6.88
C VAL A 175 1.15 -0.46 -7.15
N SER A 176 0.65 0.74 -6.84
CA SER A 176 -0.74 1.11 -7.07
C SER A 176 -1.12 1.03 -8.55
N ARG A 177 -0.28 1.56 -9.45
CA ARG A 177 -0.51 1.45 -10.90
C ARG A 177 -0.48 0.00 -11.39
N HIS A 178 0.36 -0.86 -10.82
CA HIS A 178 0.35 -2.29 -11.16
C HIS A 178 -0.95 -2.97 -10.71
N TYR A 179 -1.44 -2.68 -9.49
CA TYR A 179 -2.75 -3.16 -9.06
C TYR A 179 -3.89 -2.69 -9.98
N ALA A 180 -3.87 -1.41 -10.39
CA ALA A 180 -4.85 -0.89 -11.34
C ALA A 180 -4.79 -1.60 -12.70
N LYS A 181 -3.57 -1.86 -13.21
CA LYS A 181 -3.36 -2.60 -14.45
C LYS A 181 -3.99 -3.99 -14.37
N GLU A 182 -3.71 -4.77 -13.32
CA GLU A 182 -4.31 -6.10 -13.12
C GLU A 182 -5.84 -6.05 -13.03
N VAL A 183 -6.39 -4.99 -12.43
CA VAL A 183 -7.84 -4.78 -12.39
C VAL A 183 -8.39 -4.58 -13.81
N THR A 184 -7.74 -3.74 -14.61
CA THR A 184 -8.16 -3.47 -16.00
C THR A 184 -7.94 -4.64 -16.95
N GLU A 185 -6.90 -5.46 -16.76
CA GLU A 185 -6.64 -6.65 -17.57
C GLU A 185 -7.72 -7.73 -17.40
N LYS A 186 -8.46 -7.70 -16.29
CA LYS A 186 -9.64 -8.53 -16.06
C LYS A 186 -10.93 -7.95 -16.63
N GLY A 187 -10.87 -6.82 -17.33
CA GLY A 187 -12.02 -6.17 -17.97
C GLY A 187 -12.82 -5.25 -17.05
N HIS A 188 -12.31 -4.95 -15.84
CA HIS A 188 -12.95 -4.03 -14.91
C HIS A 188 -12.44 -2.60 -15.06
N GLU A 189 -13.25 -1.62 -14.71
CA GLU A 189 -12.95 -0.22 -14.99
C GLU A 189 -12.27 0.48 -13.81
N VAL A 190 -11.26 1.30 -14.11
CA VAL A 190 -10.64 2.24 -13.16
C VAL A 190 -10.76 3.64 -13.75
N THR A 191 -11.60 4.48 -13.15
CA THR A 191 -11.96 5.81 -13.68
C THR A 191 -11.38 6.91 -12.80
N CYS A 192 -10.42 7.67 -13.34
CA CYS A 192 -9.92 8.92 -12.74
C CYS A 192 -10.84 10.11 -13.06
N ASN A 193 -10.60 11.26 -12.42
CA ASN A 193 -11.45 12.46 -12.52
C ASN A 193 -12.92 12.18 -12.20
N TYR A 194 -13.19 11.22 -11.31
CA TYR A 194 -14.51 10.84 -10.84
C TYR A 194 -14.64 11.12 -9.35
N GLU A 195 -15.02 12.36 -9.04
CA GLU A 195 -15.35 12.75 -7.67
C GLU A 195 -16.76 12.29 -7.31
N VAL A 196 -16.85 11.39 -6.34
CA VAL A 196 -18.13 10.96 -5.78
C VAL A 196 -18.66 12.05 -4.86
N ALA A 197 -19.77 12.70 -5.26
CA ALA A 197 -20.38 13.76 -4.47
C ALA A 197 -21.29 13.23 -3.36
N SER A 198 -22.07 12.18 -3.65
CA SER A 198 -23.01 11.58 -2.71
C SER A 198 -23.40 10.17 -3.13
N PHE A 199 -24.06 9.47 -2.21
CA PHE A 199 -24.71 8.19 -2.45
C PHE A 199 -26.22 8.35 -2.20
N ASP A 200 -27.04 7.81 -3.10
CA ASP A 200 -28.50 7.76 -2.91
C ASP A 200 -28.97 6.31 -2.94
N ASP A 201 -29.94 5.97 -2.08
CA ASP A 201 -30.70 4.73 -2.20
C ASP A 201 -31.78 4.90 -3.27
N VAL A 202 -31.65 4.14 -4.35
CA VAL A 202 -32.57 4.14 -5.49
C VAL A 202 -33.36 2.83 -5.61
N GLY A 203 -33.16 1.88 -4.70
CA GLY A 203 -33.79 0.56 -4.72
C GLY A 203 -33.45 -0.31 -5.94
N GLY A 204 -34.17 -1.42 -6.10
CA GLY A 204 -33.94 -2.40 -7.17
C GLY A 204 -32.73 -3.31 -6.92
N ASP A 205 -32.25 -3.98 -7.97
CA ASP A 205 -31.14 -4.93 -7.86
C ASP A 205 -29.79 -4.24 -7.59
N TYR A 206 -29.66 -2.96 -7.94
CA TYR A 206 -28.49 -2.11 -7.72
C TYR A 206 -28.89 -0.85 -6.93
N PRO A 207 -29.11 -0.98 -5.60
CA PRO A 207 -29.76 0.04 -4.79
C PRO A 207 -28.94 1.31 -4.58
N ILE A 208 -27.63 1.32 -4.84
CA ILE A 208 -26.77 2.46 -4.51
C ILE A 208 -26.42 3.24 -5.77
N SER A 209 -26.92 4.47 -5.90
CA SER A 209 -26.47 5.41 -6.93
C SER A 209 -25.25 6.19 -6.44
N VAL A 210 -24.15 6.14 -7.18
CA VAL A 210 -22.91 6.88 -6.92
C VAL A 210 -22.88 8.12 -7.81
N LYS A 211 -23.17 9.30 -7.25
CA LYS A 211 -23.39 10.51 -8.04
C LYS A 211 -22.11 11.15 -8.59
N ARG A 212 -22.00 11.11 -9.93
CA ARG A 212 -21.42 12.09 -10.86
C ARG A 212 -21.82 11.74 -12.30
N ASP A 213 -21.81 10.46 -12.67
CA ASP A 213 -22.26 9.92 -13.97
C ASP A 213 -23.21 8.70 -13.85
N GLU A 214 -23.93 8.57 -12.72
CA GLU A 214 -24.95 7.52 -12.45
C GLU A 214 -24.42 6.08 -12.55
N ILE A 215 -23.39 5.74 -11.75
CA ILE A 215 -23.08 4.34 -11.46
C ILE A 215 -24.12 3.83 -10.46
N ARG A 216 -24.76 2.70 -10.74
CA ARG A 216 -25.56 1.95 -9.78
C ARG A 216 -24.79 0.74 -9.31
N ALA A 217 -24.74 0.52 -8.01
CA ALA A 217 -23.96 -0.55 -7.41
C ALA A 217 -24.78 -1.39 -6.42
N LYS A 218 -24.47 -2.69 -6.32
CA LYS A 218 -24.99 -3.53 -5.21
C LYS A 218 -24.30 -3.20 -3.91
N TYR A 219 -22.98 -3.02 -3.97
CA TYR A 219 -22.14 -2.68 -2.83
C TYR A 219 -21.20 -1.53 -3.18
N VAL A 220 -20.96 -0.66 -2.19
CA VAL A 220 -19.94 0.38 -2.28
C VAL A 220 -18.93 0.18 -1.17
N VAL A 221 -17.64 0.23 -1.52
CA VAL A 221 -16.53 0.25 -0.56
C VAL A 221 -15.89 1.63 -0.60
N THR A 222 -15.84 2.29 0.55
CA THR A 222 -15.26 3.62 0.70
C THR A 222 -14.11 3.59 1.71
N PHE A 223 -13.12 4.46 1.50
CA PHE A 223 -11.96 4.59 2.40
C PHE A 223 -11.88 5.97 3.05
N TRP A 224 -12.98 6.73 3.02
CA TRP A 224 -13.08 8.07 3.58
C TRP A 224 -13.26 8.04 5.10
N ARG A 225 -12.48 8.87 5.77
CA ARG A 225 -12.88 9.65 6.94
C ARG A 225 -12.47 11.09 6.71
#